data_AF-E6MMH7-F1
#
_entry.id   AF-E6MMH7-F1
#
_cell.length_a   1.000
_cell.length_b   1.000
_cell.length_c   1.000
_cell.angle_alpha   90.00
_cell.angle_beta   90.00
_cell.angle_gamma   90.00
#
_symmetry.space_group_name_H-M   'P 1'
#
loop_
_entity.id
_entity.type
_entity.pdbx_description
1 polymer ?
#
loop_
_entity_poly.entity_id
_entity_poly.type
_entity_poly.pdbx_seq_one_letter_code
_entity_poly.pdbx_strand_id
1 'polypeptide(L)'
;MLMEKINAISLKKLNNAEYAYFAQQVSNLIHEGTAEKLHVSAATLTAFDANLKLLTDIVAQSRISDETADIVAVDKEADDLITYILSAIRSAKQSPVAAQKAAATTLYNATKPY
;
A
#
# COMPACT_ATOMS: atom_id res chain seq x y z
N MET A 1 -10.02 -43.79 19.45
CA MET A 1 -9.71 -42.42 18.99
C MET A 1 -10.34 -42.26 17.61
N LEU A 2 -11.42 -41.49 17.49
CA LEU A 2 -12.04 -41.23 16.19
C LEU A 2 -11.11 -40.29 15.42
N MET A 3 -10.62 -40.74 14.28
CA MET A 3 -9.80 -39.93 13.38
C MET A 3 -10.73 -38.95 12.67
N GLU A 4 -10.86 -37.73 13.20
CA GLU A 4 -11.60 -36.68 12.52
C GLU A 4 -10.94 -36.36 11.19
N LYS A 5 -11.76 -36.25 10.15
CA LYS A 5 -11.30 -35.97 8.79
C LYS A 5 -10.82 -34.52 8.75
N ILE A 6 -9.54 -34.30 8.47
CA ILE A 6 -9.00 -32.94 8.28
C ILE A 6 -9.63 -32.37 7.00
N ASN A 7 -10.41 -31.31 7.15
CA ASN A 7 -10.91 -30.55 6.00
C ASN A 7 -9.75 -29.82 5.34
N ALA A 8 -9.61 -29.97 4.03
CA ALA A 8 -8.55 -29.31 3.28
C ALA A 8 -8.76 -27.79 3.27
N ILE A 9 -7.84 -27.05 3.89
CA ILE A 9 -7.81 -25.59 3.83
C ILE A 9 -7.38 -25.17 2.41
N SER A 10 -8.16 -24.31 1.78
CA SER A 10 -7.84 -23.79 0.43
C SER A 10 -6.85 -22.63 0.51
N LEU A 11 -5.58 -22.92 0.79
CA LEU A 11 -4.51 -21.91 0.90
C LEU A 11 -4.35 -21.04 -0.35
N LYS A 12 -4.72 -21.57 -1.53
CA LYS A 12 -4.69 -20.83 -2.82
C LYS A 12 -5.65 -19.64 -2.89
N LYS A 13 -6.60 -19.53 -1.96
CA LYS A 13 -7.54 -18.39 -1.91
C LYS A 13 -6.99 -17.21 -1.12
N LEU A 14 -5.92 -17.41 -0.36
CA LEU A 14 -5.33 -16.37 0.47
C LEU A 14 -4.45 -15.47 -0.39
N ASN A 15 -4.55 -14.15 -0.22
CA ASN A 15 -3.55 -13.24 -0.75
C ASN A 15 -2.23 -13.36 0.05
N ASN A 16 -1.16 -12.72 -0.41
CA ASN A 16 0.17 -12.86 0.21
C ASN A 16 0.17 -12.44 1.70
N ALA A 17 -0.61 -11.41 2.07
CA ALA A 17 -0.67 -10.95 3.45
C ALA A 17 -1.47 -11.90 4.36
N GLU A 18 -2.59 -12.42 3.86
CA GLU A 18 -3.39 -13.43 4.55
C GLU A 18 -2.62 -14.73 4.72
N TYR A 19 -1.88 -15.14 3.69
CA TYR A 19 -1.02 -16.31 3.75
C TYR A 19 0.14 -16.13 4.73
N ALA A 20 0.79 -14.96 4.74
CA ALA A 20 1.84 -14.63 5.70
C ALA A 20 1.31 -14.67 7.14
N TYR A 21 0.13 -14.09 7.39
CA TYR A 21 -0.51 -14.15 8.70
C TYR A 21 -0.83 -15.59 9.12
N PHE A 22 -1.41 -16.38 8.23
CA PHE A 22 -1.70 -17.80 8.49
C PHE A 22 -0.42 -18.57 8.83
N ALA A 23 0.63 -18.41 8.03
CA ALA A 23 1.92 -19.07 8.26
C ALA A 23 2.58 -18.64 9.56
N GLN A 24 2.40 -17.37 9.98
CA GLN A 24 2.84 -16.89 11.30
C GLN A 24 2.09 -17.58 12.44
N GLN A 25 0.77 -17.77 12.34
CA GLN A 25 0.02 -18.52 13.35
C GLN A 25 0.48 -19.98 13.42
N VAL A 26 0.78 -20.60 12.27
CA VAL A 26 1.37 -21.95 12.23
C VAL A 26 2.74 -21.97 12.91
N SER A 27 3.63 -21.01 12.65
CA SER A 27 4.93 -20.91 13.33
C SER A 27 4.75 -20.81 14.85
N ASN A 28 3.84 -19.95 15.32
CA ASN A 28 3.57 -19.77 16.75
C ASN A 28 3.14 -21.09 17.41
N LEU A 29 2.22 -21.82 16.79
CA LEU A 29 1.74 -23.12 17.30
C LEU A 29 2.86 -24.18 17.32
N ILE A 30 3.76 -24.18 16.33
CA ILE A 30 4.90 -25.10 16.31
C ILE A 30 5.87 -24.78 17.46
N HIS A 31 6.10 -23.50 17.73
CA HIS A 31 6.96 -23.06 18.84
C HIS A 31 6.34 -23.37 20.20
N GLU A 32 5.02 -23.19 20.37
CA GLU A 32 4.29 -23.59 21.58
C GLU A 32 4.34 -25.11 21.79
N GLY A 33 4.10 -25.88 20.72
CA GLY A 33 4.14 -27.33 20.73
C GLY A 33 5.54 -27.91 20.88
N THR A 34 6.60 -27.12 20.62
CA THR A 34 8.00 -27.52 20.46
C THR A 34 8.23 -28.52 19.33
N ALA A 35 9.29 -28.32 18.54
CA ALA A 35 9.61 -29.16 17.39
C ALA A 35 9.74 -30.65 17.73
N GLU A 36 10.27 -30.96 18.92
CA GLU A 36 10.47 -32.33 19.40
C GLU A 36 9.15 -33.11 19.58
N LYS A 37 8.16 -32.51 20.25
CA LYS A 37 6.85 -33.16 20.46
C LYS A 37 6.04 -33.27 19.18
N LEU A 38 6.32 -32.40 18.22
CA LEU A 38 5.69 -32.41 16.89
C LEU A 38 6.45 -33.29 15.89
N HIS A 39 7.56 -33.90 16.30
CA HIS A 39 8.45 -34.69 15.43
C HIS A 39 8.89 -33.93 14.16
N VAL A 40 9.06 -32.61 14.29
CA VAL A 40 9.55 -31.72 13.23
C VAL A 40 11.06 -31.60 13.39
N SER A 41 11.81 -31.74 12.29
CA SER A 41 13.25 -31.55 12.35
C SER A 41 13.60 -30.08 12.61
N ALA A 42 14.62 -29.84 13.45
CA ALA A 42 15.07 -28.47 13.76
C ALA A 42 15.46 -27.71 12.49
N ALA A 43 16.12 -28.38 11.54
CA ALA A 43 16.49 -27.78 10.25
C ALA A 43 15.26 -27.34 9.43
N THR A 44 14.18 -28.11 9.48
CA THR A 44 12.92 -27.75 8.82
C THR A 44 12.29 -26.52 9.47
N LEU A 45 12.25 -26.46 10.80
CA LEU A 45 11.70 -25.30 11.51
C LEU A 45 12.53 -24.03 11.23
N THR A 46 13.86 -24.11 11.30
CA THR A 46 14.74 -22.98 10.96
C THR A 46 14.54 -22.49 9.54
N ALA A 47 14.44 -23.39 8.56
CA ALA A 47 14.18 -23.02 7.17
C ALA A 47 12.78 -22.40 6.99
N PHE A 48 11.78 -22.92 7.70
CA PHE A 48 10.42 -22.38 7.68
C PHE A 48 10.39 -20.95 8.23
N ASP A 49 10.99 -20.69 9.38
CA ASP A 49 11.02 -19.36 9.99
C ASP A 49 11.79 -18.35 9.13
N ALA A 50 12.89 -18.77 8.50
CA ALA A 50 13.64 -17.94 7.55
C ALA A 50 12.76 -17.54 6.35
N ASN A 51 12.03 -18.50 5.77
CA ASN A 51 11.13 -18.24 4.64
C ASN A 51 9.93 -17.39 5.04
N LEU A 52 9.37 -17.60 6.23
CA LEU A 52 8.26 -16.80 6.77
C LEU A 52 8.70 -15.34 6.96
N LYS A 53 9.91 -15.13 7.47
CA LYS A 53 10.49 -13.78 7.57
C LYS A 53 10.61 -13.11 6.20
N LEU A 54 11.18 -13.80 5.21
CA LEU A 54 11.29 -13.28 3.85
C LEU A 54 9.92 -12.94 3.25
N LEU A 55 8.92 -13.81 3.41
CA LEU A 55 7.56 -13.56 2.96
C LEU A 55 6.97 -12.30 3.60
N THR A 56 7.16 -12.13 4.92
CA THR A 56 6.64 -10.99 5.66
C THR A 56 7.30 -9.68 5.22
N ASP A 57 8.62 -9.70 5.01
CA ASP A 57 9.38 -8.54 4.53
C ASP A 57 8.91 -8.13 3.12
N ILE A 58 8.70 -9.09 2.21
CA ILE A 58 8.20 -8.84 0.85
C ILE A 58 6.77 -8.29 0.88
N VAL A 59 5.88 -8.84 1.71
CA VAL A 59 4.51 -8.34 1.85
C VAL A 59 4.48 -6.90 2.36
N ALA A 60 5.31 -6.57 3.35
CA ALA A 60 5.42 -5.21 3.87
C ALA A 60 5.94 -4.25 2.80
N GLN A 61 6.97 -4.64 2.04
CA GLN A 61 7.51 -3.84 0.95
C GLN A 61 6.48 -3.61 -0.17
N SER A 62 5.70 -4.64 -0.53
CA SER A 62 4.63 -4.53 -1.51
C SER A 62 3.60 -3.49 -1.10
N ARG A 63 3.14 -3.52 0.17
CA ARG A 63 2.17 -2.55 0.68
C ARG A 63 2.69 -1.12 0.63
N ILE A 64 3.94 -0.90 1.05
CA ILE A 64 4.58 0.42 0.99
C ILE A 64 4.66 0.92 -0.46
N SER A 65 4.97 0.04 -1.41
CA SER A 65 5.02 0.39 -2.83
C SER A 65 3.65 0.82 -3.36
N ASP A 66 2.58 0.11 -2.99
CA ASP A 66 1.22 0.44 -3.41
C ASP A 66 0.79 1.79 -2.81
N GLU A 67 1.01 2.01 -1.51
CA GLU A 67 0.75 3.29 -0.84
C GLU A 67 1.53 4.45 -1.48
N THR A 68 2.79 4.22 -1.85
CA THR A 68 3.61 5.22 -2.53
C THR A 68 3.06 5.56 -3.92
N ALA A 69 2.60 4.55 -4.66
CA ALA A 69 2.00 4.75 -5.98
C ALA A 69 0.71 5.57 -5.90
N ASP A 70 -0.13 5.32 -4.89
CA ASP A 70 -1.35 6.08 -4.64
C ASP A 70 -1.03 7.54 -4.29
N ILE A 71 -0.04 7.79 -3.43
CA ILE A 71 0.40 9.15 -3.09
C ILE A 71 0.90 9.89 -4.34
N VAL A 72 1.70 9.23 -5.19
CA VAL A 72 2.19 9.82 -6.45
C VAL A 72 1.03 10.15 -7.40
N ALA A 73 0.00 9.30 -7.46
CA ALA A 73 -1.17 9.57 -8.29
C ALA A 73 -1.95 10.80 -7.79
N VAL A 74 -2.13 10.94 -6.49
CA VAL A 74 -2.80 12.10 -5.87
C VAL A 74 -1.99 13.38 -6.07
N ASP A 75 -0.67 13.32 -5.90
CA ASP A 75 0.23 14.45 -6.14
C ASP A 75 0.14 14.93 -7.59
N LYS A 76 0.11 13.99 -8.54
CA LYS A 76 -0.07 14.27 -9.96
C LYS A 76 -1.41 14.95 -10.27
N GLU A 77 -2.49 14.51 -9.61
CA GLU A 77 -3.82 15.13 -9.75
C GLU A 77 -3.83 16.56 -9.21
N ALA A 78 -3.20 16.80 -8.04
CA ALA A 78 -3.07 18.13 -7.47
C ALA A 78 -2.29 19.07 -8.40
N ASP A 79 -1.17 18.62 -8.97
CA ASP A 79 -0.37 19.37 -9.94
C ASP A 79 -1.17 19.75 -11.20
N ASP A 80 -1.98 18.82 -11.73
CA ASP A 80 -2.84 19.08 -12.89
C ASP A 80 -3.93 20.11 -12.58
N LEU A 81 -4.55 20.03 -11.40
CA LEU A 81 -5.54 20.99 -10.93
C LEU A 81 -4.93 22.39 -10.74
N ILE A 82 -3.75 22.48 -10.10
CA ILE A 82 -3.03 23.74 -9.93
C ILE A 82 -2.71 24.36 -11.30
N THR A 83 -2.20 23.54 -12.23
CA THR A 83 -1.89 23.98 -13.60
C THR A 83 -3.13 24.49 -14.32
N TYR A 84 -4.25 23.80 -14.19
CA TYR A 84 -5.54 24.22 -14.75
C TYR A 84 -6.00 25.56 -14.16
N ILE A 85 -5.98 25.71 -12.83
CA ILE A 85 -6.41 26.93 -12.14
C ILE A 85 -5.55 28.13 -12.57
N LEU A 86 -4.22 27.97 -12.61
CA LEU A 86 -3.31 29.05 -13.05
C LEU A 86 -3.55 29.43 -14.53
N SER A 87 -3.85 28.45 -15.37
CA SER A 87 -4.19 28.66 -16.78
C SER A 87 -5.54 29.38 -16.94
N ALA A 88 -6.53 29.03 -16.13
CA ALA A 88 -7.83 29.69 -16.09
C ALA A 88 -7.71 31.14 -15.64
N ILE A 89 -6.92 31.41 -14.60
CA ILE A 89 -6.61 32.78 -14.15
C ILE A 89 -5.93 33.57 -15.27
N ARG A 90 -4.93 32.99 -15.93
CA ARG A 90 -4.22 33.65 -17.05
C ARG A 90 -5.16 33.97 -18.21
N SER A 91 -6.06 33.05 -18.55
CA SER A 91 -7.05 33.23 -19.61
C SER A 91 -8.08 34.30 -19.24
N ALA A 92 -8.55 34.31 -17.99
CA ALA A 92 -9.52 35.28 -17.48
C ALA A 92 -8.98 36.73 -17.47
N LYS A 93 -7.66 36.94 -17.44
CA LYS A 93 -7.07 38.29 -17.65
C LYS A 93 -7.36 38.88 -19.04
N GLN A 94 -7.66 38.03 -20.01
CA GLN A 94 -8.05 38.44 -21.36
C GLN A 94 -9.57 38.44 -21.53
N SER A 95 -10.34 38.24 -20.45
CA SER A 95 -11.80 38.24 -20.51
C SER A 95 -12.34 39.59 -21.00
N PRO A 96 -13.36 39.59 -21.89
CA PRO A 96 -14.06 40.81 -22.28
C PRO A 96 -14.92 41.39 -21.12
N VAL A 97 -15.17 40.61 -20.06
CA VAL A 97 -15.92 41.06 -18.88
C VAL A 97 -14.99 41.80 -17.92
N ALA A 98 -15.19 43.11 -17.78
CA ALA A 98 -14.30 44.00 -17.00
C ALA A 98 -14.08 43.54 -15.55
N ALA A 99 -15.14 43.12 -14.85
CA ALA A 99 -15.05 42.63 -13.47
C ALA A 99 -14.19 41.36 -13.35
N GLN A 100 -14.36 40.41 -14.28
CA GLN A 100 -13.59 39.16 -14.32
C GLN A 100 -12.11 39.43 -14.65
N LYS A 101 -11.85 40.32 -15.61
CA LYS A 101 -10.49 40.74 -15.98
C LYS A 101 -9.75 41.41 -14.81
N ALA A 102 -10.42 42.28 -14.06
CA ALA A 102 -9.86 42.93 -12.89
C ALA A 102 -9.50 41.89 -11.80
N ALA A 103 -10.45 41.02 -11.43
CA ALA A 103 -10.23 39.98 -10.44
C ALA A 103 -9.08 39.03 -10.82
N ALA A 104 -9.06 38.55 -12.07
CA ALA A 104 -8.01 37.66 -12.57
C ALA A 104 -6.62 38.34 -12.61
N THR A 105 -6.57 39.65 -12.87
CA THR A 105 -5.31 40.40 -12.84
C THR A 105 -4.73 40.47 -11.43
N THR A 106 -5.58 40.72 -10.43
CA THR A 106 -5.19 40.68 -9.01
C THR A 106 -4.67 39.30 -8.61
N LEU A 107 -5.41 38.23 -8.94
CA LEU A 107 -5.00 36.86 -8.63
C LEU A 107 -3.68 36.47 -9.30
N TYR A 108 -3.48 36.84 -10.56
CA TYR A 108 -2.23 36.56 -11.28
C TYR A 108 -1.02 37.31 -10.71
N ASN A 109 -1.22 38.53 -10.20
CA ASN A 109 -0.11 39.26 -9.59
C ASN A 109 0.28 38.62 -8.25
N ALA A 110 -0.69 38.11 -7.50
CA ALA A 110 -0.44 37.39 -6.25
C ALA A 110 0.32 36.06 -6.44
N THR A 111 0.31 35.47 -7.65
CA THR A 111 1.02 34.22 -7.94
C THR A 111 2.48 34.43 -8.33
N LYS A 112 2.97 35.68 -8.44
CA LYS A 112 4.37 35.97 -8.70
C LYS A 112 5.10 36.23 -7.37
N PRO A 113 6.16 35.47 -7.04
CA PRO A 113 7.10 35.92 -6.02
C PRO A 113 7.80 37.17 -6.56
N TYR A 114 7.84 38.22 -5.75
CA TYR A 114 8.35 39.56 -6.12
C TYR A 114 9.69 39.54 -6.85
#